data_AF-A0A2V1EDV3-F1
#
_entry.id   AF-A0A2V1EDV3-F1
#
_cell.length_a   1.000
_cell.length_b   1.000
_cell.length_c   1.000
_cell.angle_alpha   90.00
_cell.angle_beta   90.00
_cell.angle_gamma   90.00
#
_symmetry.space_group_name_H-M   'P 1'
#
loop_
_entity.id
_entity.type
_entity.pdbx_description
1 polymer ?
#
loop_
_entity_poly.entity_id
_entity_poly.type
_entity_poly.pdbx_seq_one_letter_code
_entity_poly.pdbx_strand_id
1 'polypeptide(L)'
;MSSQINIHPTFSRLSPSITSKPSSATTLSCHCTTSPVRITLSAPIAHNHFCGCTQCWKPSSSLFSLIGVVPSNALAITSSAAKLTILDPSATIKRHACRDCGVHMFGRIDESTPHAFQGLDFVHGELATNGGEGQEQPKFAGFVSSVIESGFEKERMGELRGVLRGKGLEVYDCLSPELMDLIAGFAAERKRGKAKL
;
A
#
# COMPACT_ATOMS: atom_id res chain seq x y z
N MET A 1 26.73 18.85 2.95
CA MET A 1 26.10 18.13 1.82
C MET A 1 24.87 17.43 2.37
N SER A 2 23.66 17.91 2.05
CA SER A 2 22.43 17.28 2.54
C SER A 2 22.30 15.88 1.92
N SER A 3 22.23 14.85 2.76
CA SER A 3 21.99 13.48 2.30
C SER A 3 20.60 13.40 1.65
N GLN A 4 20.55 12.93 0.41
CA GLN A 4 19.31 12.84 -0.36
C GLN A 4 18.29 11.94 0.38
N ILE A 5 17.10 12.48 0.66
CA ILE A 5 16.01 11.72 1.29
C ILE A 5 15.46 10.69 0.28
N ASN A 6 15.65 9.40 0.55
CA ASN A 6 15.14 8.33 -0.29
C ASN A 6 13.71 7.93 0.07
N ILE A 7 12.73 8.52 -0.61
CA ILE A 7 11.30 8.24 -0.38
C ILE A 7 10.95 6.80 -0.78
N HIS A 8 11.09 6.49 -2.07
CA HIS A 8 10.75 5.20 -2.69
C HIS A 8 11.27 5.19 -4.13
N PRO A 9 11.66 4.03 -4.72
CA PRO A 9 12.16 3.97 -6.10
C PRO A 9 11.21 4.54 -7.16
N THR A 10 9.89 4.47 -6.94
CA THR A 10 8.89 5.03 -7.87
C THR A 10 8.68 6.53 -7.72
N PHE A 11 9.11 7.14 -6.61
CA PHE A 11 8.84 8.54 -6.29
C PHE A 11 9.45 9.52 -7.31
N SER A 12 10.64 9.21 -7.82
CA SER A 12 11.28 10.02 -8.86
C SER A 12 10.51 10.01 -10.19
N ARG A 13 9.77 8.92 -10.46
CA ARG A 13 9.02 8.67 -11.71
C ARG A 13 7.60 9.24 -11.71
N LEU A 14 7.14 9.83 -10.59
CA LEU A 14 5.85 10.52 -10.55
C LEU A 14 5.79 11.58 -11.65
N SER A 15 4.84 11.44 -12.56
CA SER A 15 4.57 12.37 -13.63
C SER A 15 3.07 12.71 -13.66
N PRO A 16 2.69 14.01 -13.73
CA PRO A 16 1.29 14.43 -13.81
C PRO A 16 0.55 13.93 -15.07
N SER A 17 1.29 13.49 -16.09
CA SER A 17 0.75 13.20 -17.43
C SER A 17 0.40 11.73 -17.68
N ILE A 18 0.59 10.84 -16.69
CA ILE A 18 0.23 9.42 -16.84
C ILE A 18 -1.26 9.27 -16.52
N THR A 19 -2.08 9.23 -17.57
CA THR A 19 -3.47 8.82 -17.46
C THR A 19 -3.53 7.31 -17.30
N SER A 20 -4.17 6.84 -16.23
CA SER A 20 -4.51 5.43 -16.06
C SER A 20 -5.45 5.03 -17.20
N LYS A 21 -4.94 4.34 -18.23
CA LYS A 21 -5.80 3.58 -19.13
C LYS A 21 -6.20 2.31 -18.40
N PRO A 22 -7.49 1.92 -18.37
CA PRO A 22 -7.89 0.64 -17.79
C PRO A 22 -7.14 -0.46 -18.54
N SER A 23 -6.13 -1.04 -17.89
CA SER A 23 -5.36 -2.12 -18.45
C SER A 23 -6.15 -3.41 -18.30
N SER A 24 -5.79 -4.38 -19.14
CA SER A 24 -5.96 -5.81 -18.85
C SER A 24 -5.58 -6.16 -17.41
N ALA A 25 -5.99 -7.35 -16.97
CA ALA A 25 -5.61 -7.89 -15.67
C ALA A 25 -4.11 -7.66 -15.37
N THR A 26 -3.80 -7.13 -14.20
CA THR A 26 -2.42 -6.82 -13.77
C THR A 26 -1.85 -8.00 -13.01
N THR A 27 -0.63 -8.44 -13.33
CA THR A 27 0.06 -9.49 -12.56
C THR A 27 1.10 -8.86 -11.64
N LEU A 28 1.02 -9.16 -10.35
CA LEU A 28 2.06 -8.86 -9.36
C LEU A 28 2.95 -10.08 -9.15
N SER A 29 4.26 -9.86 -8.98
CA SER A 29 5.23 -10.93 -8.72
C SER A 29 6.11 -10.59 -7.53
N CYS A 30 6.39 -11.58 -6.67
CA CYS A 30 7.44 -11.44 -5.67
C CYS A 30 8.83 -11.42 -6.35
N HIS A 31 9.88 -11.12 -5.57
CA HIS A 31 11.26 -10.99 -6.06
C HIS A 31 12.01 -12.32 -6.23
N CYS A 32 11.35 -13.48 -6.10
CA CYS A 32 12.03 -14.76 -6.29
C CYS A 32 12.33 -14.99 -7.78
N THR A 33 13.55 -15.41 -8.08
CA THR A 33 13.95 -15.82 -9.44
C THR A 33 13.33 -17.14 -9.86
N THR A 34 13.20 -18.08 -8.92
CA THR A 34 12.58 -19.40 -9.13
C THR A 34 11.26 -19.50 -8.38
N SER A 35 10.22 -19.98 -9.07
CA SER A 35 8.87 -20.17 -8.52
C SER A 35 8.38 -18.95 -7.72
N PRO A 36 8.27 -17.77 -8.36
CA PRO A 36 7.74 -16.59 -7.70
C PRO A 36 6.28 -16.79 -7.32
N VAL A 37 5.88 -16.17 -6.20
CA VAL A 37 4.47 -15.96 -5.93
C VAL A 37 3.94 -14.98 -6.97
N ARG A 38 2.85 -15.36 -7.64
CA ARG A 38 2.15 -14.48 -8.58
C ARG A 38 0.71 -14.28 -8.16
N ILE A 39 0.26 -13.04 -8.31
CA ILE A 39 -1.12 -12.64 -8.07
C ILE A 39 -1.63 -11.93 -9.31
N THR A 40 -2.84 -12.26 -9.73
CA THR A 40 -3.53 -11.56 -10.80
C THR A 40 -4.64 -10.70 -10.22
N LEU A 41 -4.67 -9.44 -10.65
CA LEU A 41 -5.67 -8.43 -10.30
C LEU A 41 -6.57 -8.21 -11.50
N SER A 42 -7.87 -8.48 -11.38
CA SER A 42 -8.85 -8.26 -12.44
C SER A 42 -9.49 -6.86 -12.38
N ALA A 43 -9.09 -6.03 -11.42
CA ALA A 43 -9.52 -4.64 -11.25
C ALA A 43 -8.29 -3.73 -11.08
N PRO A 44 -8.40 -2.43 -11.45
CA PRO A 44 -7.33 -1.47 -11.22
C PRO A 44 -7.12 -1.23 -9.72
N ILE A 45 -5.87 -0.93 -9.35
CA ILE A 45 -5.53 -0.49 -7.99
C ILE A 45 -6.07 0.91 -7.79
N ALA A 46 -6.78 1.11 -6.68
CA ALA A 46 -7.32 2.40 -6.26
C ALA A 46 -6.67 2.89 -4.97
N HIS A 47 -6.83 4.18 -4.68
CA HIS A 47 -6.31 4.89 -3.51
C HIS A 47 -4.81 4.65 -3.31
N ASN A 48 -4.04 4.63 -4.40
CA ASN A 48 -2.60 4.44 -4.33
C ASN A 48 -1.95 5.61 -3.57
N HIS A 49 -1.03 5.34 -2.65
CA HIS A 49 -0.37 6.36 -1.83
C HIS A 49 0.97 5.88 -1.28
N PHE A 50 1.83 6.83 -0.91
CA PHE A 50 3.02 6.51 -0.13
C PHE A 50 2.65 6.38 1.34
N CYS A 51 3.07 5.31 2.01
CA CYS A 51 2.73 5.05 3.41
C CYS A 51 4.00 4.93 4.26
N GLY A 52 4.11 5.78 5.29
CA GLY A 52 5.23 5.83 6.22
C GLY A 52 5.13 4.87 7.40
N CYS A 53 4.01 4.14 7.56
CA CYS A 53 3.83 3.25 8.72
C CYS A 53 4.87 2.13 8.76
N THR A 54 5.15 1.61 9.95
CA THR A 54 6.15 0.55 10.18
C THR A 54 5.74 -0.82 9.64
N GLN A 55 4.45 -1.04 9.38
CA GLN A 55 3.92 -2.38 9.09
C GLN A 55 3.83 -2.71 7.59
N CYS A 56 3.80 -1.72 6.70
CA CYS A 56 3.78 -1.95 5.26
C CYS A 56 5.18 -2.32 4.75
N TRP A 57 5.23 -3.24 3.76
CA TRP A 57 6.48 -3.59 3.09
C TRP A 57 7.07 -2.40 2.35
N LYS A 58 8.39 -2.27 2.40
CA LYS A 58 9.14 -1.24 1.70
C LYS A 58 10.28 -1.92 0.95
N PRO A 59 10.59 -1.52 -0.30
CA PRO A 59 11.83 -1.90 -0.93
C PRO A 59 13.03 -1.45 -0.08
N SER A 60 14.14 -2.17 -0.18
CA SER A 60 15.36 -1.86 0.56
C SER A 60 15.73 -0.37 0.47
N SER A 61 16.10 0.21 1.62
CA SER A 61 16.51 1.61 1.76
C SER A 61 15.43 2.67 1.49
N SER A 62 14.15 2.29 1.36
CA SER A 62 13.03 3.22 1.16
C SER A 62 12.40 3.63 2.49
N LEU A 63 12.09 4.91 2.65
CA LEU A 63 11.35 5.42 3.82
C LEU A 63 9.86 5.11 3.77
N PHE A 64 9.29 5.04 2.56
CA PHE A 64 7.86 4.82 2.36
C PHE A 64 7.61 3.51 1.63
N SER A 65 6.47 2.91 1.93
CA SER A 65 5.84 1.89 1.09
C SER A 65 5.03 2.57 -0.01
N LEU A 66 4.83 1.93 -1.16
CA LEU A 66 3.78 2.29 -2.09
C LEU A 66 2.64 1.26 -1.97
N ILE A 67 1.44 1.72 -1.63
CA ILE A 67 0.32 0.83 -1.33
C ILE A 67 -0.99 1.41 -1.87
N GLY A 68 -1.81 0.53 -2.44
CA GLY A 68 -3.19 0.82 -2.79
C GLY A 68 -4.10 -0.35 -2.44
N VAL A 69 -5.35 -0.30 -2.91
CA VAL A 69 -6.35 -1.31 -2.63
C VAL A 69 -7.02 -1.82 -3.90
N VAL A 70 -7.50 -3.06 -3.84
CA VAL A 70 -8.39 -3.69 -4.83
C VAL A 70 -9.53 -4.41 -4.11
N PRO A 71 -10.69 -4.63 -4.74
CA PRO A 71 -11.68 -5.56 -4.21
C PRO A 71 -11.07 -6.95 -3.99
N SER A 72 -11.32 -7.60 -2.85
CA SER A 72 -10.72 -8.90 -2.53
C SER A 72 -11.13 -10.00 -3.52
N ASN A 73 -12.30 -9.88 -4.14
CA ASN A 73 -12.77 -10.79 -5.20
C ASN A 73 -12.10 -10.55 -6.56
N ALA A 74 -11.35 -9.46 -6.72
CA ALA A 74 -10.56 -9.17 -7.91
C ALA A 74 -9.11 -9.68 -7.80
N LEU A 75 -8.73 -10.25 -6.65
CA LEU A 75 -7.39 -10.78 -6.40
C LEU A 75 -7.40 -12.32 -6.45
N ALA A 76 -6.57 -12.90 -7.32
CA ALA A 76 -6.35 -14.33 -7.41
C ALA A 76 -4.86 -14.68 -7.28
N ILE A 77 -4.53 -15.63 -6.40
CA ILE A 77 -3.16 -16.19 -6.33
C ILE A 77 -3.01 -17.20 -7.46
N THR A 78 -2.15 -16.90 -8.42
CA THR A 78 -2.00 -17.69 -9.66
C THR A 78 -0.76 -18.56 -9.69
N SER A 79 0.20 -18.36 -8.78
CA SER A 79 1.36 -19.23 -8.65
C SER A 79 1.94 -19.26 -7.25
N SER A 80 2.49 -20.42 -6.86
CA SER A 80 3.30 -20.63 -5.66
C SER A 80 2.64 -20.20 -4.34
N ALA A 81 1.32 -20.39 -4.21
CA ALA A 81 0.55 -20.01 -3.02
C ALA A 81 1.12 -20.58 -1.71
N ALA A 82 1.69 -21.78 -1.74
CA ALA A 82 2.32 -22.41 -0.59
C ALA A 82 3.48 -21.60 0.03
N LYS A 83 4.06 -20.64 -0.72
CA LYS A 83 5.12 -19.73 -0.24
C LYS A 83 4.61 -18.56 0.59
N LEU A 84 3.29 -18.34 0.64
CA LEU A 84 2.70 -17.24 1.38
C LEU A 84 2.55 -17.60 2.86
N THR A 85 3.01 -16.69 3.72
CA THR A 85 2.85 -16.77 5.18
C THR A 85 2.26 -15.48 5.70
N ILE A 86 1.42 -15.57 6.73
CA ILE A 86 0.92 -14.40 7.45
C ILE A 86 2.00 -13.95 8.44
N LEU A 87 2.42 -12.69 8.35
CA LEU A 87 3.50 -12.17 9.20
C LEU A 87 3.09 -11.99 10.67
N ASP A 88 1.87 -11.53 10.89
CA ASP A 88 1.30 -11.34 12.21
C ASP A 88 -0.18 -11.73 12.18
N PRO A 89 -0.55 -12.90 12.73
CA PRO A 89 -1.93 -13.35 12.79
C PRO A 89 -2.84 -12.47 13.66
N SER A 90 -2.27 -11.66 14.56
CA SER A 90 -3.02 -10.76 15.45
C SER A 90 -3.35 -9.40 14.83
N ALA A 91 -2.68 -9.04 13.73
CA ALA A 91 -2.92 -7.80 13.02
C ALA A 91 -4.29 -7.80 12.31
N THR A 92 -5.01 -6.68 12.39
CA THR A 92 -6.29 -6.49 11.66
C THR A 92 -6.13 -6.70 10.16
N ILE A 93 -5.05 -6.16 9.57
CA ILE A 93 -4.67 -6.41 8.18
C ILE A 93 -3.60 -7.51 8.20
N LYS A 94 -4.00 -8.73 7.86
CA LYS A 94 -3.10 -9.89 7.75
C LYS A 94 -2.27 -9.75 6.49
N ARG A 95 -0.97 -9.53 6.67
CA ARG A 95 -0.03 -9.35 5.56
C ARG A 95 0.52 -10.70 5.14
N HIS A 96 0.17 -11.11 3.93
CA HIS A 96 0.63 -12.34 3.29
C HIS A 96 1.94 -12.06 2.55
N ALA A 97 3.05 -12.53 3.11
CA ALA A 97 4.38 -12.34 2.54
C ALA A 97 4.94 -13.63 1.94
N CYS A 98 5.74 -13.50 0.90
CA CYS A 98 6.55 -14.60 0.39
C CYS A 98 7.63 -14.93 1.43
N ARG A 99 7.61 -16.14 2.00
CA ARG A 99 8.57 -16.57 3.02
C ARG A 99 10.03 -16.57 2.55
N ASP A 100 10.26 -16.70 1.24
CA ASP A 100 11.62 -16.83 0.67
C ASP A 100 12.28 -15.46 0.43
N CYS A 101 11.52 -14.43 0.05
CA CYS A 101 12.07 -13.11 -0.29
C CYS A 101 11.53 -11.95 0.57
N GLY A 102 10.62 -12.23 1.50
CA GLY A 102 10.05 -11.25 2.43
C GLY A 102 9.07 -10.24 1.82
N VAL A 103 8.84 -10.26 0.50
CA VAL A 103 7.92 -9.33 -0.17
C VAL A 103 6.49 -9.61 0.27
N HIS A 104 5.78 -8.58 0.76
CA HIS A 104 4.35 -8.69 1.03
C HIS A 104 3.61 -8.70 -0.30
N MET A 105 2.83 -9.73 -0.55
CA MET A 105 2.10 -9.87 -1.80
C MET A 105 0.72 -9.23 -1.73
N PHE A 106 0.05 -9.33 -0.58
CA PHE A 106 -1.16 -8.59 -0.27
C PHE A 106 -1.41 -8.52 1.24
N GLY A 107 -2.21 -7.56 1.69
CA GLY A 107 -2.81 -7.51 3.01
C GLY A 107 -4.31 -7.74 2.93
N ARG A 108 -4.87 -8.58 3.81
CA ARG A 108 -6.30 -8.89 3.83
C ARG A 108 -6.87 -8.75 5.23
N ILE A 109 -8.09 -8.21 5.33
CA ILE A 109 -8.88 -8.20 6.55
C ILE A 109 -9.85 -9.38 6.48
N ASP A 110 -9.91 -10.21 7.52
CA ASP A 110 -10.84 -11.35 7.53
C ASP A 110 -12.30 -10.89 7.40
N GLU A 111 -13.12 -11.70 6.72
CA GLU A 111 -14.56 -11.46 6.55
C GLU A 111 -15.33 -11.40 7.88
N SER A 112 -14.81 -12.02 8.94
CA SER A 112 -15.40 -11.92 10.29
C SER A 112 -15.00 -10.66 11.05
N THR A 113 -13.99 -9.92 10.57
CA THR A 113 -13.43 -8.77 11.27
C THR A 113 -14.15 -7.50 10.83
N PRO A 114 -14.95 -6.87 11.70
CA PRO A 114 -15.68 -5.67 11.33
C PRO A 114 -14.74 -4.47 11.15
N HIS A 115 -14.52 -4.07 9.90
CA HIS A 115 -13.61 -2.99 9.57
C HIS A 115 -14.09 -2.21 8.33
N ALA A 116 -13.82 -0.91 8.28
CA ALA A 116 -14.24 -0.04 7.18
C ALA A 116 -13.68 -0.43 5.80
N PHE A 117 -12.55 -1.16 5.79
CA PHE A 117 -11.88 -1.66 4.59
C PHE A 117 -12.06 -3.18 4.39
N GLN A 118 -13.01 -3.81 5.09
CA GLN A 118 -13.34 -5.21 4.82
C GLN A 118 -13.81 -5.37 3.36
N GLY A 119 -13.39 -6.46 2.71
CA GLY A 119 -13.66 -6.71 1.28
C GLY A 119 -12.68 -6.02 0.33
N LEU A 120 -11.66 -5.34 0.85
CA LEU A 120 -10.53 -4.81 0.09
C LEU A 120 -9.24 -5.53 0.48
N ASP A 121 -8.42 -5.84 -0.51
CA ASP A 121 -7.04 -6.26 -0.33
C ASP A 121 -6.08 -5.11 -0.59
N PHE A 122 -5.07 -5.01 0.24
CA PHE A 122 -3.98 -4.04 0.14
C PHE A 122 -2.86 -4.62 -0.70
N VAL A 123 -2.43 -3.91 -1.75
CA VAL A 123 -1.41 -4.41 -2.70
C VAL A 123 -0.36 -3.34 -3.03
N HIS A 124 0.84 -3.81 -3.34
CA HIS A 124 1.99 -2.98 -3.72
C HIS A 124 2.08 -2.92 -5.25
N GLY A 125 1.66 -1.80 -5.84
CA GLY A 125 1.56 -1.63 -7.29
C GLY A 125 2.91 -1.76 -8.01
N GLU A 126 4.00 -1.41 -7.34
CA GLU A 126 5.38 -1.53 -7.84
C GLU A 126 5.81 -2.96 -8.13
N LEU A 127 5.10 -3.98 -7.63
CA LEU A 127 5.35 -5.39 -7.93
C LEU A 127 4.77 -5.84 -9.28
N ALA A 128 4.07 -4.95 -9.99
CA ALA A 128 3.46 -5.28 -11.27
C ALA A 128 4.52 -5.58 -12.33
N THR A 129 4.33 -6.71 -13.03
CA THR A 129 5.30 -7.21 -14.01
C THR A 129 5.39 -6.34 -15.27
N ASN A 130 4.43 -5.44 -15.49
CA ASN A 130 4.44 -4.43 -16.55
C ASN A 130 5.06 -3.09 -16.08
N GLY A 131 5.78 -3.06 -14.95
CA GLY A 131 6.43 -1.84 -14.46
C GLY A 131 5.48 -0.81 -13.85
N GLY A 132 4.24 -1.20 -13.53
CA GLY A 132 3.23 -0.30 -12.96
C GLY A 132 2.48 0.53 -14.00
N GLU A 133 2.63 0.22 -15.29
CA GLU A 133 1.87 0.86 -16.35
C GLU A 133 0.35 0.67 -16.17
N GLY A 134 -0.43 1.73 -16.38
CA GLY A 134 -1.88 1.72 -16.27
C GLY A 134 -2.43 1.81 -14.83
N GLN A 135 -1.57 1.75 -13.81
CA GLN A 135 -1.98 1.89 -12.42
C GLN A 135 -2.22 3.37 -12.05
N GLU A 136 -3.12 3.58 -11.10
CA GLU A 136 -3.35 4.89 -10.50
C GLU A 136 -2.06 5.40 -9.83
N GLN A 137 -1.72 6.66 -10.09
CA GLN A 137 -0.56 7.31 -9.46
C GLN A 137 -0.86 7.61 -7.97
N PRO A 138 0.17 7.62 -7.11
CA PRO A 138 0.05 8.05 -5.72
C PRO A 138 -0.59 9.43 -5.57
N LYS A 139 -1.65 9.52 -4.77
CA LYS A 139 -2.39 10.78 -4.55
C LYS A 139 -1.90 11.59 -3.35
N PHE A 140 -1.34 10.91 -2.35
CA PHE A 140 -0.90 11.53 -1.10
C PHE A 140 0.20 10.68 -0.44
N ALA A 141 0.77 11.20 0.65
CA ALA A 141 1.60 10.47 1.59
C ALA A 141 0.90 10.38 2.95
N GLY A 142 0.66 9.16 3.43
CA GLY A 142 0.01 8.87 4.70
C GLY A 142 0.97 8.34 5.76
N PHE A 143 0.58 8.46 7.03
CA PHE A 143 1.38 8.07 8.20
C PHE A 143 2.82 8.62 8.15
N VAL A 144 2.98 9.87 7.70
CA VAL A 144 4.31 10.43 7.40
C VAL A 144 5.19 10.51 8.65
N SER A 145 4.65 10.94 9.79
CA SER A 145 5.40 10.96 11.06
C SER A 145 5.91 9.59 11.53
N SER A 146 5.27 8.49 11.15
CA SER A 146 5.68 7.14 11.56
C SER A 146 7.02 6.68 10.96
N VAL A 147 7.60 7.40 9.99
CA VAL A 147 8.97 7.10 9.55
C VAL A 147 10.01 7.34 10.65
N ILE A 148 9.69 8.17 11.66
CA ILE A 148 10.52 8.36 12.86
C ILE A 148 10.63 7.05 13.64
N GLU A 149 9.53 6.29 13.74
CA GLU A 149 9.51 4.97 14.40
C GLU A 149 10.40 3.95 13.68
N SER A 150 10.70 4.20 12.40
CA SER A 150 11.64 3.39 11.59
C SER A 150 13.07 3.96 11.59
N GLY A 151 13.37 4.96 12.43
CA GLY A 151 14.71 5.52 12.61
C GLY A 151 15.03 6.79 11.82
N PHE A 152 14.05 7.43 11.17
CA PHE A 152 14.29 8.72 10.52
C PHE A 152 14.39 9.87 11.54
N GLU A 153 15.32 10.79 11.32
CA GLU A 153 15.61 11.90 12.23
C GLU A 153 14.43 12.89 12.31
N LYS A 154 13.91 13.13 13.53
CA LYS A 154 12.74 14.00 13.74
C LYS A 154 13.00 15.44 13.31
N GLU A 155 14.23 15.92 13.43
CA GLU A 155 14.68 17.26 13.03
C GLU A 155 14.56 17.47 11.51
N ARG A 156 14.63 16.39 10.73
CA ARG A 156 14.56 16.41 9.26
C ARG A 156 13.16 16.25 8.70
N MET A 157 12.14 16.12 9.56
CA MET A 157 10.76 15.95 9.12
C MET A 157 10.25 17.15 8.30
N GLY A 158 10.74 18.36 8.57
CA GLY A 158 10.44 19.54 7.74
C GLY A 158 10.91 19.37 6.30
N GLU A 159 12.16 18.92 6.12
CA GLU A 159 12.78 18.62 4.82
C GLU A 159 11.99 17.51 4.10
N LEU A 160 11.70 16.41 4.80
CA LEU A 160 10.95 15.27 4.26
C LEU A 160 9.57 15.69 3.72
N ARG A 161 8.80 16.43 4.52
CA ARG A 161 7.48 16.93 4.11
C ARG A 161 7.59 17.90 2.93
N GLY A 162 8.66 18.69 2.87
CA GLY A 162 8.97 19.55 1.73
C GLY A 162 9.21 18.76 0.44
N VAL A 163 9.99 17.67 0.51
CA VAL A 163 10.26 16.78 -0.64
C VAL A 163 8.96 16.18 -1.18
N LEU A 164 8.09 15.66 -0.32
CA LEU A 164 6.80 15.08 -0.70
C LEU A 164 5.89 16.10 -1.40
N ARG A 165 5.72 17.29 -0.80
CA ARG A 165 4.91 18.37 -1.38
C ARG A 165 5.49 18.90 -2.70
N GLY A 166 6.81 18.92 -2.84
CA GLY A 166 7.49 19.30 -4.09
C GLY A 166 7.14 18.37 -5.27
N LYS A 167 6.64 17.17 -5.01
CA LYS A 167 6.09 16.25 -6.02
C LYS A 167 4.56 16.31 -6.15
N GLY A 168 3.90 17.28 -5.51
CA GLY A 168 2.45 17.46 -5.55
C GLY A 168 1.67 16.51 -4.65
N LEU A 169 2.33 15.86 -3.68
CA LEU A 169 1.65 15.00 -2.72
C LEU A 169 1.23 15.79 -1.49
N GLU A 170 -0.05 15.68 -1.13
CA GLU A 170 -0.51 16.05 0.20
C GLU A 170 0.08 15.12 1.25
N VAL A 171 0.30 15.66 2.45
CA VAL A 171 1.05 14.98 3.52
C VAL A 171 0.16 14.87 4.76
N TYR A 172 -0.12 13.64 5.16
CA TYR A 172 -0.93 13.32 6.33
C TYR A 172 -0.17 12.42 7.31
N ASP A 173 -0.38 12.64 8.60
CA ASP A 173 0.12 11.76 9.67
C ASP A 173 -0.88 10.61 9.97
N CYS A 174 -1.93 10.50 9.17
CA CYS A 174 -2.90 9.41 9.10
C CYS A 174 -3.16 9.07 7.61
N LEU A 175 -4.40 8.75 7.21
CA LEU A 175 -4.79 8.65 5.79
C LEU A 175 -5.30 9.99 5.26
N SER A 176 -5.69 10.05 3.97
CA SER A 176 -6.35 11.24 3.41
C SER A 176 -7.68 11.51 4.11
N PRO A 177 -8.15 12.78 4.14
CA PRO A 177 -9.44 13.15 4.74
C PRO A 177 -10.60 12.28 4.28
N GLU A 178 -10.70 12.02 2.97
CA GLU A 178 -11.74 11.14 2.39
C GLU A 178 -11.74 9.74 3.01
N LEU A 179 -10.56 9.11 3.12
CA LEU A 179 -10.44 7.77 3.71
C LEU A 179 -10.70 7.79 5.22
N MET A 180 -10.31 8.87 5.90
CA MET A 180 -10.58 9.05 7.34
C MET A 180 -12.08 9.21 7.61
N ASP A 181 -12.80 9.93 6.74
CA ASP A 181 -14.25 10.10 6.83
C ASP A 181 -14.99 8.77 6.61
N LEU A 182 -14.53 7.93 5.67
CA LEU A 182 -15.06 6.56 5.49
C LEU A 182 -14.91 5.71 6.75
N ILE A 183 -13.74 5.75 7.40
CA ILE A 183 -13.49 5.03 8.66
C ILE A 183 -14.41 5.54 9.77
N ALA A 184 -14.52 6.87 9.92
CA ALA A 184 -15.37 7.49 10.93
C ALA A 184 -16.86 7.18 10.71
N GLY A 185 -17.32 7.22 9.45
CA GLY A 185 -18.67 6.87 9.05
C GLY A 185 -19.02 5.42 9.42
N PHE A 186 -18.16 4.47 9.05
CA PHE A 186 -18.32 3.06 9.44
C PHE A 186 -18.41 2.88 10.96
N ALA A 187 -17.53 3.55 11.72
CA ALA A 187 -17.54 3.49 13.18
C ALA A 187 -18.85 4.05 13.77
N ALA A 188 -19.38 5.14 13.21
CA ALA A 188 -20.64 5.74 13.62
C ALA A 188 -21.84 4.81 13.32
N GLU A 189 -21.87 4.16 12.15
CA GLU A 189 -22.91 3.21 11.78
C GLU A 189 -22.93 1.96 12.68
N ARG A 190 -21.74 1.45 13.05
CA ARG A 190 -21.62 0.36 14.01
C ARG A 190 -22.18 0.73 15.38
N LYS A 191 -21.87 1.92 15.89
CA LYS A 191 -22.44 2.40 17.16
C LYS A 191 -23.96 2.55 17.11
N ARG A 192 -24.51 2.88 15.94
CA ARG A 192 -25.96 3.02 15.71
C ARG A 192 -26.67 1.69 15.41
N GLY A 193 -25.96 0.56 15.40
CA GLY A 193 -26.52 -0.76 15.09
C GLY A 193 -26.97 -0.95 13.63
N LYS A 194 -26.49 -0.12 12.70
CA LYS A 194 -26.95 -0.11 11.29
C LYS A 194 -25.98 -0.75 10.29
N ALA A 195 -24.73 -1.00 10.67
CA ALA A 195 -23.82 -1.79 9.84
C ALA A 195 -24.14 -3.28 10.04
N LYS A 196 -24.73 -3.92 9.01
CA LYS A 196 -25.06 -5.35 9.02
C LYS A 196 -23.81 -6.17 9.34
N LEU A 197 -23.97 -7.09 10.29
CA LEU A 197 -23.09 -8.24 10.54
C LEU A 197 -23.02 -9.13 9.29
#